data_AF-A0A8J7ICI3-F1
#
_entry.id   AF-A0A8J7ICI3-F1
#
_cell.length_a   1.000
_cell.length_b   1.000
_cell.length_c   1.000
_cell.angle_alpha   90.00
_cell.angle_beta   90.00
_cell.angle_gamma   90.00
#
_symmetry.space_group_name_H-M   'P 1'
#
loop_
_entity.id
_entity.type
_entity.pdbx_description
1 polymer ?
#
loop_
_entity_poly.entity_id
_entity_poly.type
_entity_poly.pdbx_seq_one_letter_code
_entity_poly.pdbx_strand_id
1 'polypeptide(L)'
;MASFGVGQSSVDIDINPINDGLAEGSETVTLTLSEQDDYDINTSSSAASVTIFDKFNIINGNGSRDPLIGTAGNDRITGGTGSKTIRGGTGNDEFVYTNIREVGQRIADFTVGSDQIVLTSLLDSLANDVYYNGYNGSDAIADGFVRLVQGSNSNSTIVQIDRDGPVVNGYYGSNAIFRNFIELDNVTPQALNNSNSFVF
;
A
#
# COMPACT_ATOMS: atom_id res chain seq x y z
N MET A 1 7.49 -32.03 7.95
CA MET A 1 7.82 -33.18 7.09
C MET A 1 6.53 -33.95 6.86
N ALA A 2 6.15 -34.16 5.60
CA ALA A 2 5.10 -35.11 5.25
C ALA A 2 5.72 -36.49 5.11
N SER A 3 5.03 -37.52 5.59
CA SER A 3 5.47 -38.92 5.52
C SER A 3 4.28 -39.82 5.22
N PHE A 4 4.49 -40.84 4.40
CA PHE A 4 3.48 -41.85 4.16
C PHE A 4 3.36 -42.79 5.37
N GLY A 5 2.15 -42.90 5.93
CA GLY A 5 1.81 -44.00 6.82
C GLY A 5 1.65 -45.31 6.06
N VAL A 6 1.73 -46.43 6.77
CA VAL A 6 1.52 -47.78 6.20
C VAL A 6 0.16 -47.83 5.49
N GLY A 7 0.18 -48.15 4.18
CA GLY A 7 -1.02 -48.28 3.36
C GLY A 7 -1.60 -46.97 2.82
N GLN A 8 -0.99 -45.81 3.06
CA GLN A 8 -1.42 -44.55 2.46
C GLN A 8 -0.96 -44.42 1.00
N SER A 9 -1.85 -43.91 0.14
CA SER A 9 -1.56 -43.64 -1.27
C SER A 9 -1.27 -42.16 -1.57
N SER A 10 -1.55 -41.26 -0.63
CA SER A 10 -1.31 -39.81 -0.77
C SER A 10 -1.08 -39.16 0.59
N VAL A 11 -0.34 -38.05 0.60
CA VAL A 11 -0.17 -37.16 1.74
C VAL A 11 -0.20 -35.73 1.21
N ASP A 12 -0.99 -34.87 1.83
CA ASP A 12 -1.10 -33.45 1.47
C ASP A 12 -0.12 -32.61 2.28
N ILE A 13 0.41 -31.54 1.67
CA ILE A 13 1.22 -30.51 2.33
C ILE A 13 0.56 -29.17 2.07
N ASP A 14 -0.03 -28.59 3.12
CA ASP A 14 -0.65 -27.28 3.05
C ASP A 14 0.38 -26.18 3.32
N ILE A 15 0.46 -25.21 2.41
CA ILE A 15 1.24 -23.99 2.57
C ILE A 15 0.28 -22.82 2.45
N ASN A 16 0.19 -22.01 3.51
CA ASN A 16 -0.67 -20.83 3.57
C ASN A 16 0.21 -19.58 3.49
N PRO A 17 0.22 -18.88 2.35
CA PRO A 17 0.86 -17.57 2.25
C PRO A 17 0.24 -16.61 3.28
N ILE A 18 1.09 -15.81 3.93
CA ILE A 18 0.63 -14.75 4.83
C ILE A 18 0.45 -13.51 3.96
N ASN A 19 -0.78 -12.99 3.90
CA ASN A 19 -1.01 -11.67 3.31
C ASN A 19 -0.67 -10.62 4.37
N ASP A 20 0.44 -9.91 4.19
CA ASP A 20 0.87 -8.81 5.05
C ASP A 20 0.48 -7.42 4.49
N GLY A 21 -0.20 -7.39 3.34
CA GLY A 21 -0.63 -6.16 2.67
C GLY A 21 0.49 -5.40 1.97
N LEU A 22 1.70 -5.97 1.87
CA LEU A 22 2.76 -5.39 1.07
C LEU A 22 2.76 -6.04 -0.31
N ALA A 23 2.92 -5.21 -1.34
CA ALA A 23 3.03 -5.71 -2.69
C ALA A 23 4.47 -6.13 -3.01
N GLU A 24 4.65 -7.42 -3.28
CA GLU A 24 5.94 -8.07 -3.46
C GLU A 24 6.05 -8.74 -4.85
N GLY A 25 7.26 -9.19 -5.20
CA GLY A 25 7.46 -9.99 -6.42
C GLY A 25 7.12 -11.45 -6.18
N SER A 26 6.74 -12.18 -7.24
CA SER A 26 6.29 -13.57 -7.13
C SER A 26 7.19 -14.47 -6.28
N GLU A 27 6.59 -15.19 -5.35
CA GLU A 27 7.26 -16.18 -4.51
C GLU A 27 7.16 -17.57 -5.16
N THR A 28 8.07 -18.47 -4.79
CA THR A 28 8.07 -19.85 -5.29
C THR A 28 8.11 -20.83 -4.14
N VAL A 29 7.15 -21.74 -4.14
CA VAL A 29 7.19 -22.97 -3.33
C VAL A 29 7.73 -24.08 -4.22
N THR A 30 8.82 -24.71 -3.79
CA THR A 30 9.37 -25.91 -4.47
C THR A 30 9.25 -27.10 -3.54
N LEU A 31 8.56 -28.14 -4.00
CA LEU A 31 8.55 -29.44 -3.35
C LEU A 31 9.48 -30.38 -4.11
N THR A 32 10.50 -30.89 -3.41
CA THR A 32 11.48 -31.83 -3.96
C THR A 32 11.36 -33.16 -3.26
N LEU A 33 11.17 -34.23 -4.04
CA LEU A 33 11.27 -35.60 -3.58
C LEU A 33 12.74 -36.04 -3.62
N SER A 34 13.21 -36.68 -2.57
CA SER A 34 14.55 -37.28 -2.51
C SER A 34 14.42 -38.79 -2.53
N GLU A 35 15.19 -39.46 -3.38
CA GLU A 35 15.27 -40.92 -3.38
C GLU A 35 15.78 -41.40 -2.02
N GLN A 36 15.26 -42.55 -1.58
CA GLN A 36 15.69 -43.25 -0.37
C GLN A 36 15.91 -44.73 -0.73
N ASP A 37 16.68 -45.46 0.07
CA ASP A 37 17.18 -46.81 -0.27
C ASP A 37 16.08 -47.80 -0.72
N ASP A 38 14.85 -47.63 -0.25
CA ASP A 38 13.71 -48.51 -0.57
C ASP A 38 12.73 -47.92 -1.62
N TYR A 39 12.99 -46.74 -2.18
CA TYR A 39 12.06 -46.03 -3.09
C TYR A 39 12.77 -45.29 -4.25
N ASP A 40 12.46 -45.70 -5.48
CA ASP A 40 12.89 -45.04 -6.72
C ASP A 40 11.92 -43.92 -7.15
N ILE A 41 12.44 -42.77 -7.61
CA ILE A 41 11.63 -41.69 -8.19
C ILE A 41 11.67 -41.82 -9.72
N ASN A 42 10.63 -42.41 -10.31
CA ASN A 42 10.54 -42.63 -11.76
C ASN A 42 10.09 -41.38 -12.54
N THR A 43 10.83 -40.27 -12.43
CA THR A 43 10.57 -39.06 -13.21
C THR A 43 11.89 -38.37 -13.60
N SER A 44 11.86 -37.53 -14.63
CA SER A 44 13.01 -36.69 -15.02
C SER A 44 13.15 -35.41 -14.19
N SER A 45 12.18 -35.11 -13.32
CA SER A 45 12.21 -33.98 -12.39
C SER A 45 11.61 -34.39 -11.06
N SER A 46 12.46 -34.55 -10.05
CA SER A 46 12.04 -34.83 -8.68
C SER A 46 11.50 -33.59 -7.95
N ALA A 47 11.53 -32.42 -8.61
CA ALA A 47 10.97 -31.18 -8.09
C ALA A 47 9.71 -30.76 -8.88
N ALA A 48 8.71 -30.31 -8.15
CA ALA A 48 7.56 -29.56 -8.66
C ALA A 48 7.49 -28.21 -7.94
N SER A 49 7.18 -27.14 -8.67
CA SER A 49 7.03 -25.81 -8.10
C SER A 49 5.64 -25.22 -8.35
N VAL A 50 5.21 -24.38 -7.40
CA VAL A 50 4.05 -23.50 -7.53
C VAL A 50 4.54 -22.08 -7.30
N THR A 51 4.18 -21.18 -8.21
CA THR A 51 4.42 -19.74 -8.05
C THR A 51 3.22 -19.11 -7.34
N ILE A 52 3.51 -18.33 -6.30
CA ILE A 52 2.53 -17.50 -5.61
C ILE A 52 2.65 -16.10 -6.20
N PHE A 53 1.50 -15.48 -6.46
CA PHE A 53 1.43 -14.09 -6.90
C PHE A 53 0.75 -13.30 -5.80
N ASP A 54 1.33 -12.16 -5.45
CA ASP A 54 0.60 -11.15 -4.71
C ASP A 54 -0.62 -10.67 -5.52
N LYS A 55 -1.66 -10.23 -4.82
CA LYS A 55 -2.96 -9.90 -5.42
C LYS A 55 -2.99 -8.53 -6.09
N PHE A 56 -1.93 -7.74 -6.02
CA PHE A 56 -1.87 -6.40 -6.57
C PHE A 56 -1.17 -6.33 -7.94
N ASN A 57 -1.69 -5.52 -8.87
CA ASN A 57 -0.90 -5.06 -10.01
C ASN A 57 -0.10 -3.81 -9.63
N ILE A 58 1.20 -3.79 -9.93
CA ILE A 58 2.05 -2.63 -9.65
C ILE A 58 1.98 -1.63 -10.80
N ILE A 59 1.58 -0.40 -10.49
CA ILE A 59 1.45 0.67 -11.49
C ILE A 59 2.26 1.89 -11.05
N ASN A 60 3.33 2.15 -11.79
CA ASN A 60 4.23 3.27 -11.53
C ASN A 60 4.08 4.34 -12.61
N GLY A 61 3.54 5.48 -12.21
CA GLY A 61 3.55 6.71 -12.99
C GLY A 61 4.95 7.34 -13.06
N ASN A 62 5.04 8.44 -13.79
CA ASN A 62 6.27 9.22 -13.95
C ASN A 62 6.01 10.69 -13.59
N GLY A 63 6.99 11.58 -13.81
CA GLY A 63 6.89 13.02 -13.51
C GLY A 63 5.96 13.84 -14.42
N SER A 64 5.32 13.24 -15.43
CA SER A 64 4.41 13.94 -16.33
C SER A 64 3.09 14.31 -15.64
N ARG A 65 2.28 15.16 -16.27
CA ARG A 65 0.96 15.58 -15.74
C ARG A 65 -0.20 14.86 -16.42
N ASP A 66 0.11 13.76 -17.10
CA ASP A 66 -0.89 12.98 -17.83
C ASP A 66 -1.71 12.13 -16.84
N PRO A 67 -3.01 11.90 -17.12
CA PRO A 67 -3.82 11.02 -16.31
C PRO A 67 -3.21 9.62 -16.19
N LEU A 68 -3.31 9.03 -15.00
CA LEU A 68 -2.93 7.65 -14.74
C LEU A 68 -4.20 6.84 -14.47
N ILE A 69 -4.34 5.70 -15.12
CA ILE A 69 -5.52 4.83 -14.98
C ILE A 69 -5.01 3.44 -14.62
N GLY A 70 -5.55 2.88 -13.54
CA GLY A 70 -5.34 1.51 -13.14
C GLY A 70 -6.02 0.51 -14.06
N THR A 71 -6.19 -0.70 -13.56
CA THR A 71 -6.76 -1.85 -14.25
C THR A 71 -8.09 -2.27 -13.61
N ALA A 72 -8.53 -3.47 -13.95
CA ALA A 72 -9.55 -4.15 -13.16
C ALA A 72 -8.84 -5.15 -12.25
N GLY A 73 -9.12 -5.12 -10.96
CA GLY A 73 -8.39 -5.87 -9.93
C GLY A 73 -7.79 -4.91 -8.91
N ASN A 74 -7.13 -5.45 -7.89
CA ASN A 74 -6.48 -4.63 -6.88
C ASN A 74 -5.18 -4.07 -7.49
N ASP A 75 -4.99 -2.75 -7.45
CA ASP A 75 -3.78 -2.12 -7.94
C ASP A 75 -3.02 -1.41 -6.82
N ARG A 76 -1.69 -1.44 -6.89
CA ARG A 76 -0.83 -0.57 -6.08
C ARG A 76 -0.21 0.50 -6.98
N ILE A 77 -0.74 1.71 -6.87
CA ILE A 77 -0.52 2.82 -7.80
C ILE A 77 0.36 3.89 -7.15
N THR A 78 1.55 4.12 -7.70
CA THR A 78 2.39 5.28 -7.37
C THR A 78 2.33 6.27 -8.51
N GLY A 79 1.73 7.44 -8.31
CA GLY A 79 1.52 8.41 -9.40
C GLY A 79 2.81 9.13 -9.85
N GLY A 80 3.81 9.22 -8.97
CA GLY A 80 5.03 9.97 -9.19
C GLY A 80 4.83 11.49 -9.04
N THR A 81 5.85 12.27 -9.36
CA THR A 81 5.74 13.74 -9.32
C THR A 81 4.83 14.26 -10.44
N GLY A 82 4.45 15.54 -10.34
CA GLY A 82 3.57 16.16 -11.33
C GLY A 82 2.09 15.93 -11.01
N SER A 83 1.34 17.01 -10.90
CA SER A 83 -0.10 16.98 -10.62
C SER A 83 -0.85 16.31 -11.76
N LYS A 84 -1.61 15.26 -11.43
CA LYS A 84 -2.41 14.47 -12.38
C LYS A 84 -3.67 13.94 -11.73
N THR A 85 -4.59 13.48 -12.56
CA THR A 85 -5.74 12.70 -12.13
C THR A 85 -5.40 11.22 -12.18
N ILE A 86 -5.66 10.50 -11.10
CA ILE A 86 -5.48 9.06 -10.99
C ILE A 86 -6.86 8.42 -10.86
N ARG A 87 -7.06 7.30 -11.56
CA ARG A 87 -8.18 6.39 -11.35
C ARG A 87 -7.65 5.01 -10.96
N GLY A 88 -8.16 4.44 -9.87
CA GLY A 88 -7.84 3.07 -9.46
C GLY A 88 -8.50 2.06 -10.39
N GLY A 89 -9.79 2.26 -10.67
CA GLY A 89 -10.60 1.30 -11.39
C GLY A 89 -11.51 0.52 -10.44
N THR A 90 -11.67 -0.77 -10.70
CA THR A 90 -12.46 -1.65 -9.83
C THR A 90 -11.52 -2.55 -9.05
N GLY A 91 -11.68 -2.63 -7.74
CA GLY A 91 -10.81 -3.44 -6.89
C GLY A 91 -10.65 -2.78 -5.54
N ASN A 92 -9.76 -3.34 -4.72
CA ASN A 92 -9.26 -2.69 -3.52
C ASN A 92 -7.92 -2.06 -3.90
N ASP A 93 -7.91 -0.76 -4.19
CA ASP A 93 -6.72 -0.09 -4.72
C ASP A 93 -5.93 0.64 -3.64
N GLU A 94 -4.61 0.62 -3.77
CA GLU A 94 -3.68 1.33 -2.92
C GLU A 94 -3.01 2.47 -3.67
N PHE A 95 -3.25 3.69 -3.22
CA PHE A 95 -2.59 4.87 -3.77
C PHE A 95 -1.41 5.26 -2.88
N VAL A 96 -0.21 4.98 -3.37
CA VAL A 96 1.03 5.04 -2.60
C VAL A 96 1.74 6.35 -2.85
N TYR A 97 2.13 7.00 -1.76
CA TYR A 97 2.95 8.21 -1.78
C TYR A 97 4.25 7.96 -1.02
N THR A 98 5.35 8.29 -1.67
CA THR A 98 6.71 8.04 -1.18
C THR A 98 7.48 9.32 -0.89
N ASN A 99 7.02 10.46 -1.42
CA ASN A 99 7.69 11.75 -1.25
C ASN A 99 6.71 12.93 -1.25
N ILE A 100 6.98 13.94 -0.42
CA ILE A 100 6.14 15.14 -0.29
C ILE A 100 6.01 15.94 -1.61
N ARG A 101 6.91 15.69 -2.57
CA ARG A 101 6.90 16.28 -3.92
C ARG A 101 5.85 15.68 -4.86
N GLU A 102 5.16 14.62 -4.45
CA GLU A 102 4.04 14.01 -5.19
C GLU A 102 2.70 14.77 -5.00
N VAL A 103 2.77 15.99 -4.47
CA VAL A 103 1.65 16.90 -4.23
C VAL A 103 0.85 17.26 -5.50
N GLY A 104 -0.44 17.48 -5.29
CA GLY A 104 -1.39 18.01 -6.28
C GLY A 104 -2.07 16.94 -7.11
N GLN A 105 -1.99 15.67 -6.73
CA GLN A 105 -2.74 14.60 -7.38
C GLN A 105 -4.21 14.62 -6.97
N ARG A 106 -5.07 14.17 -7.89
CA ARG A 106 -6.50 13.99 -7.66
C ARG A 106 -6.91 12.56 -7.95
N ILE A 107 -7.45 11.87 -6.96
CA ILE A 107 -7.96 10.50 -7.12
C ILE A 107 -9.44 10.58 -7.43
N ALA A 108 -9.84 10.16 -8.62
CA ALA A 108 -11.16 10.48 -9.18
C ALA A 108 -12.27 9.46 -8.86
N ASP A 109 -11.93 8.29 -8.34
CA ASP A 109 -12.84 7.15 -8.14
C ASP A 109 -12.67 6.44 -6.79
N PHE A 110 -12.12 7.15 -5.79
CA PHE A 110 -11.86 6.58 -4.47
C PHE A 110 -13.12 6.00 -3.82
N THR A 111 -13.04 4.74 -3.37
CA THR A 111 -14.13 3.98 -2.75
C THR A 111 -13.78 3.65 -1.31
N VAL A 112 -14.45 4.32 -0.35
CA VAL A 112 -14.24 4.08 1.09
C VAL A 112 -14.52 2.62 1.45
N GLY A 113 -13.61 2.02 2.23
CA GLY A 113 -13.70 0.62 2.67
C GLY A 113 -13.19 -0.40 1.65
N SER A 114 -12.86 0.05 0.43
CA SER A 114 -12.18 -0.72 -0.61
C SER A 114 -10.75 -0.22 -0.77
N ASP A 115 -10.62 1.08 -0.99
CA ASP A 115 -9.36 1.71 -1.35
C ASP A 115 -8.64 2.31 -0.14
N GLN A 116 -7.32 2.41 -0.27
CA GLN A 116 -6.42 2.93 0.75
C GLN A 116 -5.46 3.97 0.19
N ILE A 117 -5.14 4.95 1.04
CA ILE A 117 -4.06 5.91 0.83
C ILE A 117 -2.89 5.46 1.71
N VAL A 118 -1.77 5.11 1.07
CA VAL A 118 -0.58 4.61 1.76
C VAL A 118 0.43 5.75 1.89
N LEU A 119 0.68 6.20 3.12
CA LEU A 119 1.55 7.32 3.44
C LEU A 119 2.82 6.91 4.21
N THR A 120 3.00 5.63 4.58
CA THR A 120 4.13 5.16 5.39
C THR A 120 5.49 5.67 4.89
N SER A 121 5.83 5.38 3.62
CA SER A 121 7.10 5.83 3.04
C SER A 121 7.23 7.36 2.95
N LEU A 122 6.12 8.06 2.68
CA LEU A 122 6.10 9.51 2.69
C LEU A 122 6.43 10.06 4.08
N LEU A 123 5.77 9.55 5.12
CA LEU A 123 5.92 10.02 6.49
C LEU A 123 7.30 9.67 7.06
N ASP A 124 7.83 8.48 6.76
CA ASP A 124 9.21 8.09 7.06
C ASP A 124 10.23 9.04 6.41
N SER A 125 9.95 9.50 5.19
CA SER A 125 10.82 10.48 4.51
C SER A 125 10.85 11.83 5.23
N LEU A 126 9.79 12.18 5.98
CA LEU A 126 9.75 13.38 6.79
C LEU A 126 10.55 13.21 8.08
N ALA A 127 10.53 12.01 8.70
CA ALA A 127 11.27 11.70 9.93
C ALA A 127 12.78 11.93 9.78
N ASN A 128 13.28 11.71 8.57
CA ASN A 128 14.68 11.87 8.22
C ASN A 128 15.04 13.29 7.72
N ASP A 129 14.10 14.24 7.74
CA ASP A 129 14.40 15.64 7.39
C ASP A 129 15.13 16.33 8.54
N VAL A 130 16.35 16.81 8.24
CA VAL A 130 17.27 17.50 9.16
C VAL A 130 16.62 18.65 9.92
N TYR A 131 15.58 19.27 9.34
CA TYR A 131 14.98 20.47 9.91
C TYR A 131 13.75 20.19 10.80
N TYR A 132 13.07 19.04 10.64
CA TYR A 132 11.70 18.86 11.16
C TYR A 132 11.50 17.67 12.09
N ASN A 133 12.48 16.77 12.26
CA ASN A 133 12.39 15.52 13.05
C ASN A 133 11.22 14.56 12.69
N GLY A 134 10.42 14.94 11.68
CA GLY A 134 9.25 14.28 11.10
C GLY A 134 8.41 13.39 12.00
N TYR A 135 7.92 12.28 11.41
CA TYR A 135 6.86 11.46 12.00
C TYR A 135 7.39 10.08 12.40
N ASN A 136 7.13 9.67 13.65
CA ASN A 136 7.51 8.37 14.20
C ASN A 136 6.36 7.70 14.99
N GLY A 137 5.13 8.19 14.81
CA GLY A 137 3.93 7.68 15.44
C GLY A 137 3.29 6.53 14.66
N SER A 138 2.07 6.16 15.04
CA SER A 138 1.28 5.10 14.37
C SER A 138 -0.05 5.58 13.80
N ASP A 139 -0.52 6.77 14.16
CA ASP A 139 -1.70 7.41 13.57
C ASP A 139 -1.44 8.89 13.27
N ALA A 140 -1.05 9.19 12.03
CA ALA A 140 -0.63 10.53 11.64
C ALA A 140 -1.77 11.54 11.66
N ILE A 141 -3.03 11.09 11.61
CA ILE A 141 -4.19 11.96 11.77
C ILE A 141 -4.37 12.31 13.24
N ALA A 142 -4.37 11.31 14.14
CA ALA A 142 -4.50 11.54 15.58
C ALA A 142 -3.32 12.36 16.14
N ASP A 143 -2.13 12.13 15.61
CA ASP A 143 -0.90 12.83 15.99
C ASP A 143 -0.79 14.23 15.36
N GLY A 144 -1.73 14.62 14.49
CA GLY A 144 -1.81 15.97 13.94
C GLY A 144 -0.83 16.30 12.81
N PHE A 145 -0.25 15.28 12.17
CA PHE A 145 0.55 15.43 10.95
C PHE A 145 -0.32 15.44 9.69
N VAL A 146 -1.49 14.81 9.73
CA VAL A 146 -2.42 14.73 8.62
C VAL A 146 -3.76 15.32 9.05
N ARG A 147 -4.39 16.11 8.16
CA ARG A 147 -5.74 16.61 8.35
C ARG A 147 -6.58 16.43 7.11
N LEU A 148 -7.83 16.06 7.31
CA LEU A 148 -8.83 15.93 6.24
C LEU A 148 -9.71 17.17 6.25
N VAL A 149 -9.82 17.84 5.10
CA VAL A 149 -10.70 19.01 4.92
C VAL A 149 -11.57 18.84 3.69
N GLN A 150 -12.69 19.55 3.64
CA GLN A 150 -13.57 19.52 2.47
C GLN A 150 -12.79 19.95 1.22
N GLY A 151 -12.95 19.21 0.13
CA GLY A 151 -12.29 19.48 -1.14
C GLY A 151 -13.04 20.49 -2.00
N SER A 152 -12.79 20.40 -3.31
CA SER A 152 -13.39 21.24 -4.34
C SER A 152 -14.92 21.19 -4.40
N ASN A 153 -15.55 20.15 -3.84
CA ASN A 153 -16.99 20.00 -3.78
C ASN A 153 -17.45 19.34 -2.46
N SER A 154 -18.76 19.18 -2.28
CA SER A 154 -19.33 18.59 -1.05
C SER A 154 -19.03 17.11 -0.86
N ASN A 155 -18.58 16.41 -1.91
CA ASN A 155 -18.26 14.99 -1.90
C ASN A 155 -16.80 14.75 -2.31
N SER A 156 -15.91 15.68 -1.99
CA SER A 156 -14.47 15.47 -2.11
C SER A 156 -13.75 15.86 -0.83
N THR A 157 -12.58 15.26 -0.62
CA THR A 157 -11.73 15.47 0.56
C THR A 157 -10.33 15.83 0.13
N ILE A 158 -9.78 16.91 0.68
CA ILE A 158 -8.36 17.21 0.57
C ILE A 158 -7.65 16.61 1.78
N VAL A 159 -6.63 15.80 1.52
CA VAL A 159 -5.66 15.37 2.52
C VAL A 159 -4.60 16.45 2.61
N GLN A 160 -4.42 17.02 3.80
CA GLN A 160 -3.39 17.99 4.08
C GLN A 160 -2.32 17.39 4.98
N ILE A 161 -1.06 17.75 4.74
CA ILE A 161 0.08 17.30 5.52
C ILE A 161 0.74 18.52 6.18
N ASP A 162 0.97 18.41 7.48
CA ASP A 162 1.88 19.25 8.24
C ASP A 162 3.26 18.58 8.22
N ARG A 163 4.23 19.25 7.60
CA ARG A 163 5.56 18.69 7.39
C ARG A 163 6.42 18.80 8.64
N ASP A 164 6.20 19.85 9.43
CA ASP A 164 6.95 20.16 10.64
C ASP A 164 6.32 19.59 11.90
N GLY A 165 5.15 18.97 11.74
CA GLY A 165 4.43 18.30 12.80
C GLY A 165 3.74 19.28 13.74
N PRO A 166 2.98 18.76 14.70
CA PRO A 166 2.29 19.58 15.68
C PRO A 166 3.28 20.34 16.57
N VAL A 167 2.81 21.43 17.18
CA VAL A 167 3.62 22.18 18.13
C VAL A 167 3.86 21.36 19.39
N VAL A 168 5.06 20.81 19.57
CA VAL A 168 5.44 20.06 20.78
C VAL A 168 6.48 20.86 21.59
N ASN A 169 6.11 21.21 22.82
CA ASN A 169 6.99 21.86 23.82
C ASN A 169 7.77 23.09 23.31
N GLY A 170 7.23 23.83 22.34
CA GLY A 170 7.82 25.07 21.82
C GLY A 170 9.10 24.90 20.97
N TYR A 171 9.49 23.67 20.62
CA TYR A 171 10.68 23.38 19.83
C TYR A 171 10.42 22.72 18.46
N TYR A 172 9.25 22.11 18.24
CA TYR A 172 8.80 21.63 16.91
C TYR A 172 7.56 22.40 16.46
N GLY A 173 7.46 22.69 15.15
CA GLY A 173 6.34 23.36 14.48
C GLY A 173 6.19 24.85 14.81
N SER A 174 6.56 25.77 13.91
CA SER A 174 6.22 27.18 14.09
C SER A 174 4.76 27.41 13.67
N ASN A 175 3.81 27.02 14.52
CA ASN A 175 2.39 26.85 14.22
C ASN A 175 2.11 25.68 13.26
N ALA A 176 0.92 25.07 13.37
CA ALA A 176 0.53 24.00 12.47
C ALA A 176 0.36 24.54 11.02
N ILE A 177 1.24 24.13 10.09
CA ILE A 177 1.23 24.56 8.69
C ILE A 177 0.83 23.39 7.79
N PHE A 178 -0.47 23.11 7.79
CA PHE A 178 -1.06 22.15 6.88
C PHE A 178 -1.05 22.66 5.43
N ARG A 179 -0.51 21.85 4.52
CA ARG A 179 -0.54 22.10 3.07
C ARG A 179 -1.36 21.04 2.37
N ASN A 180 -2.14 21.44 1.37
CA ASN A 180 -2.85 20.50 0.51
C ASN A 180 -1.86 19.55 -0.14
N PHE A 181 -2.09 18.25 0.04
CA PHE A 181 -1.27 17.21 -0.56
C PHE A 181 -2.00 16.59 -1.74
N ILE A 182 -3.16 15.97 -1.52
CA ILE A 182 -3.97 15.36 -2.58
C ILE A 182 -5.45 15.64 -2.37
N GLU A 183 -6.23 15.46 -3.42
CA GLU A 183 -7.70 15.49 -3.35
C GLU A 183 -8.29 14.14 -3.76
N LEU A 184 -9.25 13.65 -2.99
CA LEU A 184 -10.02 12.43 -3.24
C LEU A 184 -11.44 12.83 -3.61
N ASP A 185 -11.92 12.38 -4.76
CA ASP A 185 -13.32 12.47 -5.14
C ASP A 185 -14.13 11.33 -4.53
N ASN A 186 -15.45 11.51 -4.50
CA ASN A 186 -16.44 10.53 -4.02
C ASN A 186 -16.39 10.20 -2.52
N VAL A 187 -15.72 11.04 -1.73
CA VAL A 187 -15.60 10.84 -0.29
C VAL A 187 -15.62 12.17 0.46
N THR A 188 -16.42 12.23 1.53
CA THR A 188 -16.43 13.36 2.48
C THR A 188 -15.35 13.20 3.55
N PRO A 189 -14.86 14.29 4.17
CA PRO A 189 -13.83 14.18 5.21
C PRO A 189 -14.28 13.31 6.39
N GLN A 190 -15.57 13.40 6.75
CA GLN A 190 -16.14 12.59 7.82
C GLN A 190 -16.19 11.10 7.45
N ALA A 191 -16.55 10.75 6.21
CA ALA A 191 -16.55 9.36 5.78
C ALA A 191 -15.14 8.77 5.75
N LEU A 192 -14.16 9.56 5.27
CA LEU A 192 -12.76 9.14 5.20
C LEU A 192 -12.11 8.99 6.59
N ASN A 193 -12.48 9.84 7.55
CA ASN A 193 -11.91 9.81 8.90
C ASN A 193 -12.46 8.65 9.77
N ASN A 194 -13.54 7.99 9.33
CA ASN A 194 -14.17 6.89 10.07
C ASN A 194 -13.98 5.54 9.36
N SER A 195 -12.99 5.43 8.48
CA SER A 195 -12.67 4.22 7.71
C SER A 195 -11.22 3.80 7.89
N ASN A 196 -10.91 2.55 7.51
CA ASN A 196 -9.53 2.04 7.41
C ASN A 196 -8.89 2.42 6.07
N SER A 197 -9.08 3.68 5.64
CA SER A 197 -8.65 4.17 4.33
C SER A 197 -7.23 4.73 4.32
N PHE A 198 -6.51 4.70 5.44
CA PHE A 198 -5.12 5.13 5.54
C PHE A 198 -4.23 4.02 6.08
N VAL A 199 -3.01 3.97 5.54
CA VAL A 199 -1.89 3.21 6.08
C VAL A 199 -0.78 4.21 6.39
N PHE A 200 -0.37 4.29 7.66
CA PHE A 200 0.65 5.23 8.17
C PHE A 200 1.99 4.56 8.40
#